data_AF-A0A833J3N1-F1
#
_entry.id   AF-A0A833J3N1-F1
#
_cell.length_a   1.000
_cell.length_b   1.000
_cell.length_c   1.000
_cell.angle_alpha   90.00
_cell.angle_beta   90.00
_cell.angle_gamma   90.00
#
_symmetry.space_group_name_H-M   'P 1'
#
loop_
_entity.id
_entity.type
_entity.pdbx_description
1 polymer ?
#
loop_
_entity_poly.entity_id
_entity_poly.type
_entity_poly.pdbx_seq_one_letter_code
_entity_poly.pdbx_strand_id
1 'polypeptide(L)'
;MAMTTAAAAAAVLVGWMGFRSSADRPLSAAEQMARALAFNQAVPLVLAAVPASQRPAALQGMKLPANQQAELEQQQAELVHLTLWDDMAEDGDVVTIDCDGFRQSVTLKHAPVTIAIPRPRTGLMSLTGVFDGGGGITVAVSSGAGRVPLPWLSVGQSVGVPVR
;
A
#
# COMPACT_ATOMS: atom_id res chain seq x y z
N MET A 1 51.54 19.34 11.86
CA MET A 1 50.27 20.09 11.97
C MET A 1 49.15 19.16 11.54
N ALA A 2 48.45 18.56 12.51
CA ALA A 2 47.30 17.72 12.27
C ALA A 2 46.05 18.61 12.30
N MET A 3 45.20 18.52 11.28
CA MET A 3 43.84 19.04 11.34
C MET A 3 42.91 17.99 10.73
N THR A 4 42.43 17.14 11.62
CA THR A 4 41.33 16.21 11.45
C THR A 4 40.04 17.03 11.50
N THR A 5 39.28 17.14 10.41
CA THR A 5 37.90 17.65 10.46
C THR A 5 36.94 16.49 10.38
N ALA A 6 36.26 16.28 11.49
CA ALA A 6 35.31 15.22 11.77
C ALA A 6 34.11 15.22 10.83
N ALA A 7 33.70 14.02 10.43
CA ALA A 7 32.42 13.73 9.82
C ALA A 7 31.30 13.96 10.84
N ALA A 8 30.35 14.85 10.53
CA ALA A 8 29.09 14.95 11.24
C ALA A 8 28.06 14.05 10.53
N ALA A 9 28.02 12.78 10.95
CA ALA A 9 26.90 11.90 10.61
C ALA A 9 25.70 12.31 11.48
N ALA A 10 24.78 13.08 10.90
CA ALA A 10 23.48 13.35 11.51
C ALA A 10 22.64 12.07 11.42
N ALA A 11 22.70 11.24 12.46
CA ALA A 11 21.79 10.13 12.66
C ALA A 11 20.40 10.70 12.98
N VAL A 12 19.53 10.81 11.97
CA VAL A 12 18.10 11.02 12.21
C VAL A 12 17.53 9.69 12.68
N LEU A 13 17.44 9.54 14.00
CA LEU A 13 16.62 8.51 14.64
C LEU A 13 15.15 8.80 14.31
N VAL A 14 14.64 8.19 13.25
CA VAL A 14 13.20 8.12 13.00
C VAL A 14 12.62 7.20 14.07
N GLY A 15 12.21 7.80 15.19
CA GLY A 15 11.52 7.10 16.26
C GLY A 15 10.15 6.63 15.77
N TRP A 16 9.97 5.30 15.70
CA TRP A 16 8.74 4.59 15.37
C TRP A 16 7.71 4.67 16.51
N MET A 17 7.30 5.88 16.89
CA MET A 17 6.36 6.09 17.99
C MET A 17 4.97 6.44 17.42
N GLY A 18 4.21 5.41 17.09
CA GLY A 18 2.74 5.46 17.05
C GLY A 18 2.11 6.13 15.82
N PHE A 19 1.80 5.33 14.80
CA PHE A 19 0.55 5.52 14.06
C PHE A 19 -0.61 5.20 15.02
N ARG A 20 -0.88 6.12 15.94
CA ARG A 20 -2.17 6.15 16.63
C ARG A 20 -3.19 6.58 15.58
N SER A 21 -4.26 5.80 15.43
CA SER A 21 -5.49 6.23 14.77
C SER A 21 -5.77 7.66 15.22
N SER A 22 -5.55 8.64 14.35
CA SER A 22 -5.85 10.03 14.67
C SER A 22 -7.37 10.18 14.70
N ALA A 23 -7.87 11.18 15.42
CA ALA A 23 -9.29 11.53 15.37
C ALA A 23 -9.76 11.67 13.91
N ASP A 24 -11.04 11.39 13.63
CA ASP A 24 -11.68 11.64 12.33
C ASP A 24 -11.56 13.13 11.97
N ARG A 25 -10.44 13.51 11.35
CA ARG A 25 -10.11 14.88 10.98
C ARG A 25 -9.22 14.87 9.74
N PRO A 26 -9.26 15.95 8.95
CA PRO A 26 -8.36 16.09 7.81
C PRO A 26 -6.88 16.16 8.24
N LEU A 27 -6.01 15.65 7.37
CA LEU A 27 -4.56 15.78 7.48
C LEU A 27 -4.13 17.24 7.34
N SER A 28 -3.30 17.72 8.27
CA SER A 28 -2.61 19.00 8.13
C SER A 28 -1.50 18.94 7.08
N ALA A 29 -1.08 20.08 6.54
CA ALA A 29 -0.01 20.15 5.54
C ALA A 29 1.32 19.52 6.04
N ALA A 30 1.64 19.67 7.33
CA ALA A 30 2.83 19.07 7.92
C ALA A 30 2.74 17.52 7.93
N GLU A 31 1.57 16.98 8.22
CA GLU A 31 1.32 15.53 8.22
C GLU A 31 1.35 14.96 6.80
N GLN A 32 0.74 15.67 5.84
CA GLN A 32 0.82 15.29 4.42
C GLN A 32 2.27 15.21 3.94
N MET A 33 3.09 16.20 4.30
CA MET A 33 4.51 16.21 3.96
C MET A 33 5.27 15.07 4.66
N ALA A 34 4.99 14.81 5.93
CA ALA A 34 5.61 13.71 6.67
C ALA A 34 5.28 12.34 6.04
N ARG A 35 4.04 12.14 5.58
CA ARG A 35 3.64 10.92 4.85
C ARG A 35 4.38 10.78 3.53
N ALA A 36 4.49 11.85 2.75
CA ALA A 36 5.24 11.82 1.49
C ALA A 36 6.72 11.47 1.72
N LEU A 37 7.35 12.03 2.77
CA LEU A 37 8.72 11.69 3.14
C LEU A 37 8.86 10.22 3.57
N ALA A 38 7.95 9.73 4.42
CA ALA A 38 7.94 8.34 4.86
C ALA A 38 7.77 7.36 3.69
N PHE A 39 6.91 7.69 2.73
CA PHE A 39 6.71 6.91 1.52
C PHE A 39 7.97 6.89 0.64
N ASN A 40 8.59 8.04 0.40
CA ASN A 40 9.81 8.14 -0.41
C ASN A 40 11.02 7.43 0.22
N GLN A 41 11.02 7.23 1.53
CA GLN A 41 12.04 6.50 2.27
C GLN A 41 11.66 5.04 2.53
N ALA A 42 10.48 4.61 2.09
CA ALA A 42 10.00 3.26 2.34
C ALA A 42 10.84 2.23 1.56
N VAL A 43 11.21 1.16 2.25
CA VAL A 43 11.81 -0.02 1.62
C VAL A 43 10.71 -0.76 0.84
N PRO A 44 11.01 -1.37 -0.32
CA PRO A 44 10.02 -2.16 -1.05
C PRO A 44 9.33 -3.19 -0.17
N LEU A 45 8.00 -3.22 -0.27
CA LEU A 45 7.14 -4.06 0.57
C LEU A 45 7.33 -5.53 0.19
N VAL A 46 7.70 -6.36 1.16
CA VAL A 46 7.84 -7.81 0.94
C VAL A 46 6.46 -8.43 0.93
N LEU A 47 6.08 -9.00 -0.20
CA LEU A 47 4.77 -9.58 -0.39
C LEU A 47 4.71 -11.02 0.12
N ALA A 48 3.80 -11.28 1.05
CA ALA A 48 3.55 -12.62 1.59
C ALA A 48 2.77 -13.47 0.58
N ALA A 49 3.34 -14.60 0.18
CA ALA A 49 2.69 -15.55 -0.73
C ALA A 49 1.41 -16.15 -0.13
N VAL A 50 0.40 -16.33 -0.97
CA VAL A 50 -0.81 -17.08 -0.62
C VAL A 50 -0.46 -18.57 -0.59
N PRO A 51 -0.72 -19.28 0.53
CA PRO A 51 -0.50 -20.72 0.60
C PRO A 51 -1.29 -21.48 -0.47
N ALA A 52 -0.73 -22.57 -1.00
CA ALA A 52 -1.38 -23.38 -2.03
C ALA A 52 -2.80 -23.84 -1.65
N SER A 53 -3.03 -24.16 -0.38
CA SER A 53 -4.35 -24.53 0.16
C SER A 53 -5.38 -23.39 0.15
N GLN A 54 -4.93 -22.13 0.13
CA GLN A 54 -5.79 -20.94 0.13
C GLN A 54 -5.98 -20.35 -1.27
N ARG A 55 -5.23 -20.82 -2.27
CA ARG A 55 -5.31 -20.31 -3.65
C ARG A 55 -6.72 -20.29 -4.24
N PRO A 56 -7.55 -21.35 -4.12
CA PRO A 56 -8.91 -21.32 -4.67
C PRO A 56 -9.77 -20.20 -4.06
N ALA A 57 -9.68 -20.02 -2.74
CA ALA A 57 -10.40 -18.95 -2.04
C ALA A 57 -9.86 -17.56 -2.41
N ALA A 58 -8.55 -17.42 -2.59
CA ALA A 58 -7.93 -16.19 -3.03
C ALA A 58 -8.39 -15.79 -4.44
N LEU A 59 -8.38 -16.70 -5.41
CA LEU A 59 -8.86 -16.46 -6.78
C LEU A 59 -10.35 -16.05 -6.81
N GLN A 60 -11.19 -16.71 -6.00
CA GLN A 60 -12.59 -16.32 -5.86
C GLN A 60 -12.73 -14.92 -5.25
N GLY A 61 -11.93 -14.60 -4.24
CA GLY A 61 -11.92 -13.30 -3.56
C GLY A 61 -11.46 -12.14 -4.44
N MET A 62 -10.65 -12.41 -5.48
CA MET A 62 -10.22 -11.43 -6.48
C MET A 62 -11.37 -10.96 -7.39
N LYS A 63 -12.52 -11.65 -7.40
CA LYS A 63 -13.73 -11.30 -8.18
C LYS A 63 -13.45 -11.09 -9.67
N LEU A 64 -12.48 -11.82 -10.22
CA LEU A 64 -12.11 -11.72 -11.63
C LEU A 64 -13.12 -12.44 -12.54
N PRO A 65 -13.26 -12.02 -13.81
CA PRO A 65 -13.88 -12.83 -14.85
C PRO A 65 -13.26 -14.24 -14.95
N ALA A 66 -14.08 -15.24 -15.29
CA ALA A 66 -13.65 -16.65 -15.32
C ALA A 66 -12.44 -16.90 -16.24
N ASN A 67 -12.35 -16.18 -17.36
CA ASN A 67 -11.21 -16.27 -18.28
C ASN A 67 -9.91 -15.75 -17.65
N GLN A 68 -9.95 -14.68 -16.84
CA GLN A 68 -8.78 -14.17 -16.14
C GLN A 68 -8.37 -15.09 -14.99
N GLN A 69 -9.34 -15.67 -14.27
CA GLN A 69 -9.02 -16.69 -13.24
C GLN A 69 -8.33 -17.90 -13.86
N ALA A 70 -8.86 -18.43 -14.97
CA ALA A 70 -8.28 -19.56 -15.68
C ALA A 70 -6.87 -19.25 -16.21
N GLU A 71 -6.62 -18.02 -16.68
CA GLU A 71 -5.29 -17.59 -17.11
C GLU A 71 -4.27 -17.61 -15.95
N LEU A 72 -4.64 -17.06 -14.79
CA LEU A 72 -3.79 -17.08 -13.60
C LEU A 72 -3.52 -18.51 -13.10
N GLU A 73 -4.48 -19.42 -13.24
CA GLU A 73 -4.31 -20.84 -12.91
C GLU A 73 -3.38 -21.55 -13.90
N GLN A 74 -3.58 -21.36 -15.21
CA GLN A 74 -2.76 -21.96 -16.27
C GLN A 74 -1.31 -21.49 -16.21
N GLN A 75 -1.10 -20.20 -15.96
CA GLN A 75 0.22 -19.61 -15.80
C GLN A 75 0.87 -19.94 -14.44
N GLN A 76 0.14 -20.61 -13.54
CA GLN A 76 0.55 -20.87 -12.16
C GLN A 76 1.04 -19.58 -11.47
N ALA A 77 0.36 -18.46 -11.74
CA ALA A 77 0.76 -17.15 -11.24
C ALA A 77 0.83 -17.16 -9.72
N GLU A 78 1.93 -16.68 -9.15
CA GLU A 78 2.06 -16.54 -7.70
C GLU A 78 1.10 -15.46 -7.21
N LEU A 79 0.27 -15.82 -6.22
CA LEU A 79 -0.63 -14.89 -5.58
C LEU A 79 -0.03 -14.45 -4.25
N VAL A 80 -0.26 -13.21 -3.89
CA VAL A 80 0.24 -12.62 -2.65
C VAL A 80 -0.85 -11.85 -1.92
N HIS A 81 -0.72 -11.76 -0.60
CA HIS A 81 -1.62 -10.98 0.25
C HIS A 81 -1.18 -9.53 0.34
N LEU A 82 -2.15 -8.64 0.20
CA LEU A 82 -1.99 -7.21 0.42
C LEU A 82 -3.10 -6.74 1.36
N THR A 83 -2.73 -6.01 2.40
CA THR A 83 -3.66 -5.43 3.36
C THR A 83 -3.68 -3.92 3.21
N LEU A 84 -4.87 -3.33 3.12
CA LEU A 84 -5.09 -1.89 2.99
C LEU A 84 -6.09 -1.43 4.03
N TRP A 85 -5.92 -0.21 4.54
CA TRP A 85 -6.87 0.44 5.41
C TRP A 85 -6.73 1.96 5.31
N ASP A 86 -7.79 2.63 5.72
CA ASP A 86 -7.78 4.05 6.02
C ASP A 86 -7.15 4.26 7.40
N ASP A 87 -6.03 4.99 7.47
CA ASP A 87 -5.29 5.22 8.70
C ASP A 87 -5.55 6.58 9.35
N MET A 88 -6.51 7.38 8.85
CA MET A 88 -6.84 8.71 9.38
C MET A 88 -8.33 8.93 9.65
N ALA A 89 -9.21 8.86 8.64
CA ALA A 89 -10.64 9.14 8.80
C ALA A 89 -11.47 8.23 7.89
N GLU A 90 -12.28 7.32 8.46
CA GLU A 90 -13.15 6.45 7.64
C GLU A 90 -14.34 7.25 7.08
N ASP A 91 -14.17 7.81 5.88
CA ASP A 91 -15.15 8.66 5.20
C ASP A 91 -15.72 8.01 3.92
N GLY A 92 -15.25 6.82 3.56
CA GLY A 92 -15.70 6.07 2.39
C GLY A 92 -14.77 6.14 1.18
N ASP A 93 -13.54 6.58 1.36
CA ASP A 93 -12.47 6.53 0.37
C ASP A 93 -12.42 5.23 -0.44
N VAL A 94 -12.15 5.36 -1.75
CA VAL A 94 -11.99 4.22 -2.65
C VAL A 94 -10.70 4.36 -3.45
N VAL A 95 -9.93 3.28 -3.47
CA VAL A 95 -8.71 3.17 -4.28
C VAL A 95 -8.83 2.03 -5.27
N THR A 96 -8.19 2.18 -6.42
CA THR A 96 -8.01 1.11 -7.40
C THR A 96 -6.56 0.68 -7.41
N ILE A 97 -6.35 -0.63 -7.28
CA ILE A 97 -5.06 -1.29 -7.39
C ILE A 97 -4.93 -1.79 -8.83
N ASP A 98 -3.78 -1.53 -9.45
CA ASP A 98 -3.43 -2.01 -10.79
C ASP A 98 -2.06 -2.70 -10.76
N CYS A 99 -2.02 -3.94 -11.23
CA CYS A 99 -0.82 -4.77 -11.29
C CYS A 99 -0.94 -5.77 -12.43
N ASP A 100 -0.02 -5.75 -13.40
CA ASP A 100 0.12 -6.81 -14.42
C ASP A 100 -1.20 -7.19 -15.13
N GLY A 101 -2.07 -6.21 -15.38
CA GLY A 101 -3.38 -6.42 -16.02
C GLY A 101 -4.51 -6.82 -15.05
N PHE A 102 -4.20 -7.10 -13.80
CA PHE A 102 -5.16 -7.20 -12.71
C PHE A 102 -5.53 -5.80 -12.21
N ARG A 103 -6.83 -5.56 -12.06
CA ARG A 103 -7.37 -4.32 -11.51
C ARG A 103 -8.50 -4.60 -10.54
N GLN A 104 -8.43 -4.03 -9.34
CA GLN A 104 -9.49 -4.14 -8.34
C GLN A 104 -9.67 -2.85 -7.57
N SER A 105 -10.92 -2.43 -7.39
CA SER A 105 -11.28 -1.33 -6.50
C SER A 105 -11.55 -1.85 -5.08
N VAL A 106 -11.05 -1.11 -4.09
CA VAL A 106 -11.17 -1.41 -2.67
C VAL A 106 -11.70 -0.16 -1.97
N THR A 107 -12.85 -0.30 -1.31
CA THR A 107 -13.33 0.72 -0.36
C THR A 107 -12.51 0.61 0.91
N LEU A 108 -11.89 1.71 1.31
CA LEU A 108 -11.08 1.79 2.51
C LEU A 108 -11.97 1.93 3.74
N LYS A 109 -11.49 1.34 4.82
CA LYS A 109 -12.08 1.36 6.15
C LYS A 109 -10.94 1.45 7.16
N HIS A 110 -11.21 1.88 8.37
CA HIS A 110 -10.28 1.73 9.48
C HIS A 110 -9.96 0.26 9.76
N ALA A 111 -10.96 -0.61 9.57
CA ALA A 111 -10.75 -2.04 9.64
C ALA A 111 -9.87 -2.52 8.46
N PRO A 112 -8.73 -3.20 8.71
CA PRO A 112 -7.88 -3.70 7.64
C PRO A 112 -8.57 -4.68 6.71
N VAL A 113 -8.49 -4.41 5.41
CA VAL A 113 -9.00 -5.26 4.34
C VAL A 113 -7.83 -5.97 3.68
N THR A 114 -7.82 -7.30 3.72
CA THR A 114 -6.81 -8.12 3.04
C THR A 114 -7.37 -8.69 1.75
N ILE A 115 -6.65 -8.48 0.65
CA ILE A 115 -6.98 -9.01 -0.67
C ILE A 115 -5.81 -9.86 -1.20
N ALA A 116 -6.11 -10.67 -2.20
CA ALA A 116 -5.10 -11.34 -3.00
C ALA A 116 -4.88 -10.56 -4.31
N ILE A 117 -3.62 -10.46 -4.74
CA ILE A 117 -3.24 -9.93 -6.05
C ILE A 117 -2.22 -10.88 -6.70
N PRO A 118 -2.06 -10.85 -8.04
CA PRO A 118 -0.90 -11.48 -8.67
C PRO A 118 0.39 -10.76 -8.23
N ARG A 119 1.47 -11.51 -7.98
CA ARG A 119 2.78 -10.91 -7.66
C ARG A 119 3.22 -10.02 -8.84
N PRO A 120 3.49 -8.71 -8.63
CA PRO A 120 3.92 -7.83 -9.71
C PRO A 120 5.30 -8.23 -10.24
N ARG A 121 5.42 -8.51 -11.53
CA ARG A 121 6.67 -8.89 -12.21
C ARG A 121 7.68 -7.74 -12.31
N THR A 122 7.17 -6.51 -12.35
CA THR A 122 7.98 -5.28 -12.43
C THR A 122 8.54 -4.85 -11.07
N GLY A 123 8.07 -5.46 -9.96
CA GLY A 123 8.37 -4.98 -8.61
C GLY A 123 7.67 -3.66 -8.26
N LEU A 124 6.66 -3.26 -9.03
CA LEU A 124 5.89 -2.04 -8.81
C LEU A 124 4.40 -2.33 -8.93
N MET A 125 3.63 -1.91 -7.93
CA MET A 125 2.16 -1.94 -7.93
C MET A 125 1.65 -0.51 -7.99
N SER A 126 0.69 -0.22 -8.87
CA SER A 126 0.08 1.11 -8.93
C SER A 126 -1.18 1.16 -8.07
N LEU A 127 -1.35 2.26 -7.35
CA LEU A 127 -2.55 2.54 -6.57
C LEU A 127 -3.06 3.92 -6.92
N THR A 128 -4.34 4.01 -7.29
CA THR A 128 -4.97 5.23 -7.77
C THR A 128 -6.15 5.58 -6.89
N GLY A 129 -6.23 6.82 -6.42
CA GLY A 129 -7.41 7.32 -5.72
C GLY A 129 -8.58 7.48 -6.69
N VAL A 130 -9.77 6.98 -6.35
CA VAL A 130 -10.95 7.02 -7.26
C VAL A 130 -12.11 7.78 -6.67
N PHE A 131 -12.30 7.70 -5.35
CA PHE A 131 -13.35 8.42 -4.65
C PHE A 131 -12.80 8.88 -3.31
N ASP A 132 -13.08 10.13 -2.98
CA ASP A 132 -12.73 10.79 -1.72
C ASP A 132 -14.02 10.99 -0.93
N GLY A 133 -14.09 10.40 0.27
CA GLY A 133 -15.22 10.55 1.17
C GLY A 133 -15.29 11.93 1.83
N GLY A 134 -14.15 12.64 1.89
CA GLY A 134 -14.01 14.01 2.36
C GLY A 134 -12.70 14.27 3.11
N GLY A 135 -11.79 15.04 2.51
CA GLY A 135 -10.52 15.42 3.15
C GLY A 135 -9.30 14.78 2.48
N GLY A 136 -9.55 14.02 1.43
CA GLY A 136 -8.61 13.38 0.52
C GLY A 136 -8.14 12.04 1.02
N ILE A 137 -7.65 11.23 0.07
CA ILE A 137 -7.61 9.80 0.28
C ILE A 137 -6.42 9.41 1.14
N THR A 138 -6.70 8.76 2.28
CA THR A 138 -5.65 8.32 3.22
C THR A 138 -5.58 6.81 3.27
N VAL A 139 -4.42 6.27 2.90
CA VAL A 139 -4.25 4.83 2.84
C VAL A 139 -2.89 4.43 3.36
N ALA A 140 -2.91 3.35 4.14
CA ALA A 140 -1.73 2.60 4.48
C ALA A 140 -1.84 1.19 3.89
N VAL A 141 -0.68 0.66 3.48
CA VAL A 141 -0.56 -0.65 2.86
C VAL A 141 0.40 -1.49 3.69
N SER A 142 0.09 -2.76 3.88
CA SER A 142 0.99 -3.73 4.51
C SER A 142 0.94 -5.09 3.84
N SER A 143 2.05 -5.82 3.97
CA SER A 143 2.14 -7.25 3.67
C SER A 143 3.22 -7.85 4.57
N GLY A 144 2.91 -9.00 5.17
CA GLY A 144 3.75 -9.60 6.20
C GLY A 144 4.06 -8.61 7.33
N ALA A 145 5.34 -8.39 7.61
CA ALA A 145 5.81 -7.45 8.63
C ALA A 145 6.01 -6.01 8.10
N GLY A 146 5.95 -5.80 6.79
CA GLY A 146 6.17 -4.49 6.17
C GLY A 146 4.89 -3.64 6.19
N ARG A 147 5.04 -2.35 6.48
CA ARG A 147 3.97 -1.35 6.44
C ARG A 147 4.49 -0.07 5.80
N VAL A 148 3.71 0.51 4.90
CA VAL A 148 4.03 1.75 4.20
C VAL A 148 2.79 2.64 4.18
N PRO A 149 2.82 3.83 4.80
CA PRO A 149 1.80 4.84 4.55
C PRO A 149 1.99 5.39 3.15
N LEU A 150 0.91 5.55 2.38
CA LEU A 150 0.99 6.27 1.12
C LEU A 150 0.94 7.77 1.37
N PRO A 151 1.45 8.58 0.41
CA PRO A 151 1.15 10.00 0.39
C PRO A 151 -0.37 10.20 0.38
N TRP A 152 -0.80 11.36 0.86
CA TRP A 152 -2.17 11.82 0.63
C TRP A 152 -2.47 11.85 -0.88
N LEU A 153 -3.60 11.29 -1.29
CA LEU A 153 -3.97 11.17 -2.70
C LEU A 153 -5.20 12.03 -3.02
N SER A 154 -5.13 12.75 -4.13
CA SER A 154 -6.32 13.29 -4.80
C SER A 154 -7.00 12.23 -5.67
N VAL A 155 -8.29 12.40 -5.95
CA VAL A 155 -8.99 11.59 -6.95
C VAL A 155 -8.28 11.69 -8.31
N GLY A 156 -8.01 10.54 -8.93
CA GLY A 156 -7.25 10.40 -10.17
C GLY A 156 -5.73 10.37 -9.99
N GLN A 157 -5.21 10.71 -8.81
CA GLN A 157 -3.79 10.61 -8.53
C GLN A 157 -3.37 9.15 -8.37
N SER A 158 -2.30 8.77 -9.07
CA SER A 158 -1.71 7.43 -8.99
C SER A 158 -0.34 7.49 -8.33
N VAL A 159 -0.05 6.49 -7.50
CA VAL A 159 1.25 6.29 -6.86
C VAL A 159 1.74 4.87 -7.10
N GLY A 160 3.02 4.72 -7.44
CA GLY A 160 3.67 3.41 -7.58
C GLY A 160 4.27 2.97 -6.25
N VAL A 161 3.78 1.87 -5.69
CA VAL A 161 4.29 1.24 -4.47
C VAL A 161 5.33 0.19 -4.85
N PRO A 162 6.61 0.36 -4.48
CA PRO A 162 7.63 -0.64 -4.72
C PRO A 162 7.36 -1.89 -3.89
N VAL A 163 7.42 -3.06 -4.52
CA VAL A 163 7.17 -4.35 -3.88
C VAL A 163 8.22 -5.38 -4.31
N ARG A 164 8.38 -6.44 -3.52
CA ARG A 164 9.29 -7.55 -3.84
C ARG A 164 8.85 -8.89 -3.28
#